data_AF-A0A2P2MCH4-F1
#
_entry.id   AF-A0A2P2MCH4-F1
#
_cell.length_a   1.000
_cell.length_b   1.000
_cell.length_c   1.000
_cell.angle_alpha   90.00
_cell.angle_beta   90.00
_cell.angle_gamma   90.00
#
_symmetry.space_group_name_H-M   'P 1'
#
loop_
_entity.id
_entity.type
_entity.pdbx_description
1 polymer ?
#
loop_
_entity_poly.entity_id
_entity_poly.type
_entity_poly.pdbx_seq_one_letter_code
_entity_poly.pdbx_strand_id
1 'polypeptide(L)'
;MNEGNKSTGGLKFVTTCYGIVGFIKFLGPYYMLLITKRRKMGAICGHTIYSITKSEMIPIPHSPVRSNMNNSKRENRYKKLLCMVDLTKDFFFSYSYNIMHSLQKNLCASGSGQSHYETMFVWNEFLTQGIRNSLKNTLWTVALVHGFFKQVHFYLRTVV
;
A
#
# COMPACT_ATOMS: atom_id res chain seq x y z
N MET A 1 -6.03 1.71 -28.07
CA MET A 1 -5.66 0.88 -26.90
C MET A 1 -6.58 -0.33 -26.67
N ASN A 2 -7.78 -0.44 -27.25
CA ASN A 2 -8.74 -1.52 -26.92
C ASN A 2 -8.66 -2.81 -27.77
N GLU A 3 -7.80 -2.89 -28.77
CA GLU A 3 -7.80 -4.02 -29.73
C GLU A 3 -6.98 -5.23 -29.24
N GLY A 4 -5.92 -5.04 -28.44
CA GLY A 4 -4.94 -6.09 -28.15
C GLY A 4 -5.45 -7.27 -27.31
N ASN A 5 -6.47 -7.06 -26.47
CA ASN A 5 -7.06 -8.10 -25.61
C ASN A 5 -8.41 -8.63 -26.13
N LYS A 6 -8.81 -8.31 -27.37
CA LYS A 6 -10.08 -8.81 -27.92
C LYS A 6 -10.17 -10.33 -27.91
N SER A 7 -9.07 -11.03 -28.21
CA SER A 7 -8.99 -12.51 -28.20
C SER A 7 -9.17 -13.14 -26.82
N THR A 8 -8.99 -12.38 -25.73
CA THR A 8 -9.12 -12.83 -24.34
C THR A 8 -10.36 -12.26 -23.64
N GLY A 9 -11.31 -11.70 -24.39
CA GLY A 9 -12.56 -11.16 -23.86
C GLY A 9 -12.49 -9.70 -23.41
N GLY A 10 -11.44 -8.97 -23.82
CA GLY A 10 -11.26 -7.54 -23.60
C GLY A 10 -10.78 -7.17 -22.20
N LEU A 11 -10.61 -5.86 -21.97
CA LEU A 11 -10.31 -5.32 -20.64
C LEU A 11 -11.59 -5.26 -19.81
N LYS A 12 -11.59 -5.92 -18.66
CA LYS A 12 -12.68 -5.84 -17.67
C LYS A 12 -12.25 -4.95 -16.52
N PHE A 13 -13.11 -4.00 -16.17
CA PHE A 13 -12.93 -3.20 -14.96
C PHE A 13 -13.08 -4.13 -13.74
N VAL A 14 -12.09 -4.10 -12.85
CA VAL A 14 -12.10 -4.89 -11.61
C VAL A 14 -12.49 -3.99 -10.43
N THR A 15 -11.70 -2.95 -10.17
CA THR A 15 -11.95 -2.00 -9.08
C THR A 15 -11.14 -0.72 -9.26
N THR A 16 -11.58 0.36 -8.62
CA THR A 16 -10.76 1.57 -8.46
C THR A 16 -9.91 1.42 -7.21
N CYS A 17 -8.64 1.80 -7.29
CA CYS A 17 -7.74 1.80 -6.14
C CYS A 17 -7.08 3.16 -5.94
N TYR A 18 -6.69 3.41 -4.70
CA TYR A 18 -6.00 4.61 -4.24
C TYR A 18 -4.52 4.36 -3.95
N GLY A 19 -4.03 3.13 -4.16
CA GLY A 19 -2.65 2.75 -3.96
C GLY A 19 -2.50 1.24 -3.88
N ILE A 20 -1.35 0.75 -4.34
CA ILE A 20 -0.96 -0.65 -4.20
C ILE A 20 -0.25 -0.81 -2.86
N VAL A 21 -0.79 -1.67 -1.99
CA VAL A 21 -0.14 -2.07 -0.73
C VAL A 21 1.02 -3.01 -1.03
N GLY A 22 0.86 -3.89 -2.01
CA GLY A 22 1.93 -4.73 -2.54
C GLY A 22 1.43 -6.05 -3.07
N PHE A 23 2.35 -6.98 -3.26
CA PHE A 23 2.14 -8.29 -3.82
C PHE A 23 2.65 -9.36 -2.87
N ILE A 24 1.94 -10.47 -2.82
CA ILE A 24 2.40 -11.63 -2.05
C ILE A 24 2.11 -12.92 -2.79
N LYS A 25 3.06 -13.85 -2.74
CA LYS A 25 2.87 -15.23 -3.20
C LYS A 25 2.95 -16.14 -1.99
N PHE A 26 1.94 -17.00 -1.86
CA PHE A 26 1.93 -18.06 -0.86
C PHE A 26 2.40 -19.36 -1.52
N LEU A 27 1.52 -20.36 -1.67
CA LEU A 27 1.79 -21.61 -2.38
C LEU A 27 1.21 -21.62 -3.79
N GLY A 28 0.19 -20.78 -4.05
CA GLY A 28 -0.49 -20.69 -5.33
C GLY A 28 -0.15 -19.43 -6.12
N PRO A 29 -1.16 -18.70 -6.63
CA PRO A 29 -0.94 -17.51 -7.44
C PRO A 29 -0.37 -16.35 -6.61
N TYR A 30 0.08 -15.31 -7.31
CA TYR A 30 0.30 -14.02 -6.68
C TYR A 30 -1.04 -13.37 -6.31
N TYR A 31 -1.05 -12.63 -5.21
CA TYR A 31 -2.15 -11.75 -4.82
C TYR A 31 -1.67 -10.32 -4.82
N MET A 32 -2.53 -9.43 -5.31
CA MET A 32 -2.35 -7.99 -5.25
C MET A 32 -3.21 -7.44 -4.11
N LEU A 33 -2.59 -6.69 -3.19
CA LEU A 33 -3.27 -6.00 -2.11
C LEU A 33 -3.46 -4.52 -2.49
N LEU A 34 -4.69 -4.05 -2.44
CA LEU A 34 -5.09 -2.72 -2.89
C LEU A 34 -5.79 -1.93 -1.79
N ILE A 35 -5.55 -0.62 -1.77
CA ILE A 35 -6.36 0.33 -1.01
C ILE A 35 -7.54 0.74 -1.90
N THR A 36 -8.76 0.35 -1.54
CA THR A 36 -9.97 0.65 -2.32
C THR A 36 -10.79 1.79 -1.74
N LYS A 37 -10.55 2.16 -0.47
CA LYS A 37 -11.03 3.41 0.13
C LYS A 37 -10.01 3.96 1.12
N ARG A 38 -9.96 5.29 1.22
CA ARG A 38 -9.11 6.05 2.15
C ARG A 38 -9.87 7.21 2.76
N ARG A 39 -9.42 7.71 3.92
CA ARG A 39 -9.95 8.91 4.58
C ARG A 39 -8.82 9.88 4.88
N LYS A 40 -9.04 11.18 4.64
CA LYS A 40 -8.10 12.24 5.04
C LYS A 40 -8.11 12.37 6.56
N MET A 41 -6.93 12.27 7.17
CA MET A 41 -6.72 12.39 8.62
C MET A 41 -6.19 13.75 9.04
N GLY A 42 -5.42 14.40 8.16
CA GLY A 42 -4.84 15.71 8.40
C GLY A 42 -3.80 16.04 7.35
N ALA A 43 -2.86 16.91 7.69
CA ALA A 43 -1.72 17.27 6.88
C ALA A 43 -0.49 17.63 7.73
N ILE A 44 0.68 17.32 7.21
CA ILE A 44 1.98 17.77 7.74
C ILE A 44 2.59 18.68 6.69
N CYS A 45 2.89 19.94 7.03
CA CYS A 45 3.50 20.92 6.11
C CYS A 45 2.75 21.03 4.75
N GLY A 46 1.41 20.98 4.77
CA GLY A 46 0.58 21.01 3.56
C GLY A 46 0.39 19.65 2.85
N HIS A 47 1.19 18.63 3.18
CA HIS A 47 1.04 17.30 2.62
C HIS A 47 -0.02 16.50 3.35
N THR A 48 -0.99 15.96 2.60
CA THR A 48 -2.13 15.27 3.21
C THR A 48 -1.76 13.88 3.70
N ILE A 49 -2.20 13.55 4.92
CA ILE A 49 -2.08 12.23 5.53
C ILE A 49 -3.41 11.50 5.43
N TYR A 50 -3.37 10.23 5.00
CA TYR A 50 -4.52 9.38 4.80
C TYR A 50 -4.47 8.15 5.70
N SER A 51 -5.64 7.72 6.17
CA SER A 51 -5.84 6.36 6.68
C SER A 51 -6.56 5.50 5.64
N ILE A 52 -6.37 4.19 5.72
CA ILE A 52 -7.08 3.21 4.90
C ILE A 52 -8.44 2.94 5.52
N THR A 53 -9.50 2.94 4.72
CA THR A 53 -10.86 2.59 5.20
C THR A 53 -11.43 1.36 4.51
N LYS A 54 -10.84 0.91 3.40
CA LYS A 54 -11.12 -0.38 2.79
C LYS A 54 -9.91 -0.85 2.00
N SER A 55 -9.60 -2.14 2.10
CA SER A 55 -8.60 -2.82 1.30
C SER A 55 -9.15 -4.11 0.71
N GLU A 56 -8.59 -4.54 -0.42
CA GLU A 56 -8.99 -5.78 -1.10
C GLU A 56 -7.74 -6.57 -1.53
N MET A 57 -7.84 -7.89 -1.44
CA MET A 57 -6.81 -8.82 -1.92
C MET A 57 -7.34 -9.55 -3.15
N ILE A 58 -6.76 -9.27 -4.32
CA ILE A 58 -7.20 -9.80 -5.60
C ILE A 58 -6.17 -10.82 -6.10
N PRO A 59 -6.57 -12.07 -6.40
CA PRO A 59 -5.66 -13.03 -7.02
C PRO A 59 -5.31 -12.57 -8.43
N ILE A 60 -4.03 -12.60 -8.77
CA ILE A 60 -3.57 -12.39 -10.14
C ILE A 60 -3.67 -13.73 -10.85
N PRO A 61 -4.54 -13.85 -11.88
CA PRO A 61 -4.73 -15.11 -12.58
C PRO A 61 -3.40 -15.59 -13.16
N HIS A 62 -3.03 -16.82 -12.82
CA HIS A 62 -1.98 -17.57 -13.49
C HIS A 62 -2.63 -18.84 -14.05
N SER A 63 -2.11 -19.38 -15.16
CA SER A 63 -2.57 -20.62 -15.81
C SER A 63 -2.98 -21.69 -14.79
N PRO A 64 -4.04 -22.49 -15.02
CA PRO A 64 -4.59 -23.44 -14.05
C PRO A 64 -3.57 -24.53 -13.69
N VAL A 65 -2.66 -24.20 -12.77
CA VAL A 65 -1.88 -25.19 -12.07
C VAL A 65 -2.87 -25.90 -11.17
N ARG A 66 -3.16 -27.17 -11.46
CA ARG A 66 -3.98 -28.04 -10.62
C ARG A 66 -3.41 -27.99 -9.19
N SER A 67 -4.00 -27.20 -8.32
CA SER A 67 -3.54 -27.08 -6.94
C SER A 67 -3.98 -28.32 -6.18
N ASN A 68 -3.03 -29.12 -5.68
CA ASN A 68 -3.33 -30.24 -4.79
C ASN A 68 -4.17 -29.76 -3.58
N MET A 69 -5.11 -30.58 -3.12
CA MET A 69 -6.05 -30.20 -2.04
C MET A 69 -5.36 -29.82 -0.72
N ASN A 70 -4.17 -30.36 -0.45
CA ASN A 70 -3.34 -29.93 0.69
C ASN A 70 -2.78 -28.50 0.51
N ASN A 71 -2.49 -28.09 -0.72
CA ASN A 71 -2.01 -26.73 -1.01
C ASN A 71 -3.13 -25.71 -0.82
N SER A 72 -4.38 -26.02 -1.20
CA SER A 72 -5.50 -25.09 -1.02
C SER A 72 -5.84 -24.83 0.45
N LYS A 73 -5.76 -25.84 1.33
CA LYS A 73 -5.92 -25.67 2.78
C LYS A 73 -4.84 -24.77 3.38
N ARG A 74 -3.57 -25.01 3.02
CA ARG A 74 -2.42 -24.22 3.50
C ARG A 74 -2.46 -22.79 2.96
N GLU A 75 -2.79 -22.62 1.69
CA GLU A 75 -3.01 -21.32 1.03
C GLU A 75 -4.02 -20.48 1.82
N ASN A 76 -5.21 -21.04 2.10
CA ASN A 76 -6.24 -20.35 2.85
C ASN A 76 -5.80 -20.02 4.29
N ARG A 77 -4.98 -20.88 4.91
CA ARG A 77 -4.39 -20.59 6.22
C ARG A 77 -3.46 -19.38 6.15
N TYR A 78 -2.55 -19.31 5.18
CA TYR A 78 -1.64 -18.16 5.03
C TYR A 78 -2.39 -16.87 4.71
N LYS A 79 -3.43 -16.93 3.87
CA LYS A 79 -4.32 -15.79 3.61
C LYS A 79 -4.98 -15.29 4.90
N LYS A 80 -5.54 -16.20 5.70
CA LYS A 80 -6.15 -15.84 6.99
C LYS A 80 -5.14 -15.19 7.93
N LEU A 81 -3.92 -15.72 8.01
CA LEU A 81 -2.86 -15.15 8.84
C LEU A 81 -2.51 -13.72 8.43
N LEU A 82 -2.34 -13.47 7.13
CA LEU A 82 -2.09 -12.11 6.63
C LEU A 82 -3.27 -11.18 6.91
N CYS A 83 -4.51 -11.66 6.73
CA CYS A 83 -5.72 -10.90 7.02
C CYS A 83 -5.99 -10.66 8.52
N MET A 84 -5.19 -11.23 9.43
CA MET A 84 -5.26 -10.83 10.86
C MET A 84 -4.76 -9.41 11.06
N VAL A 85 -3.92 -8.91 10.15
CA VAL A 85 -3.52 -7.50 10.15
C VAL A 85 -4.64 -6.70 9.49
N ASP A 86 -5.37 -5.96 10.32
CA ASP A 86 -6.42 -5.06 9.86
C ASP A 86 -5.81 -3.75 9.33
N LEU A 87 -5.64 -3.67 8.02
CA LEU A 87 -5.11 -2.47 7.36
C LEU A 87 -5.97 -1.22 7.59
N THR A 88 -7.22 -1.34 8.05
CA THR A 88 -8.09 -0.19 8.31
C THR A 88 -7.86 0.45 9.67
N LYS A 89 -7.06 -0.18 10.53
CA LYS A 89 -6.73 0.30 11.87
C LYS A 89 -5.29 0.78 11.91
N ASP A 90 -5.10 2.02 12.32
CA ASP A 90 -3.79 2.55 12.69
C ASP A 90 -2.72 2.54 11.58
N PHE A 91 -3.13 2.36 10.32
CA PHE A 91 -2.26 2.50 9.15
C PHE A 91 -2.46 3.83 8.46
N PHE A 92 -1.35 4.51 8.22
CA PHE A 92 -1.31 5.82 7.57
C PHE A 92 -0.36 5.81 6.38
N PHE A 93 -0.62 6.71 5.44
CA PHE A 93 0.26 6.98 4.30
C PHE A 93 0.07 8.41 3.78
N SER A 94 1.03 8.87 2.97
CA SER A 94 0.90 10.07 2.16
C SER A 94 1.46 9.82 0.77
N TYR A 95 0.90 10.48 -0.24
CA TYR A 95 1.41 10.40 -1.61
C TYR A 95 2.63 11.28 -1.84
N SER A 96 2.74 12.37 -1.07
CA SER A 96 3.68 13.45 -1.33
C SER A 96 4.65 13.68 -0.17
N TYR A 97 4.58 12.87 0.88
CA TYR A 97 5.39 13.05 2.08
C TYR A 97 5.83 11.71 2.65
N ASN A 98 7.10 11.63 3.01
CA ASN A 98 7.72 10.44 3.56
C ASN A 98 7.39 10.34 5.06
N ILE A 99 6.19 9.83 5.39
CA ILE A 99 5.70 9.74 6.78
C ILE A 99 6.47 8.73 7.66
N MET A 100 7.23 7.82 7.05
CA MET A 100 8.12 6.87 7.71
C MET A 100 9.40 7.54 8.26
N HIS A 101 9.60 8.82 7.96
CA HIS A 101 10.72 9.63 8.43
C HIS A 101 10.27 10.68 9.43
N SER A 102 11.19 11.06 10.33
CA SER A 102 11.03 12.26 11.14
C SER A 102 11.07 13.52 10.26
N LEU A 103 10.51 14.63 10.78
CA LEU A 103 10.55 15.92 10.09
C LEU A 103 12.00 16.35 9.78
N GLN A 104 12.91 16.21 10.75
CA GLN A 104 14.34 16.50 10.56
C GLN A 104 14.92 15.71 9.38
N LYS A 105 14.64 14.40 9.31
CA LYS A 105 15.15 13.57 8.22
C LYS A 105 14.57 13.99 6.86
N ASN A 106 13.31 14.37 6.80
CA ASN A 106 12.70 14.87 5.56
C ASN A 106 13.25 16.23 5.11
N LEU A 107 13.60 17.12 6.05
CA LEU A 107 14.20 18.43 5.73
C LEU A 107 15.67 18.30 5.32
N CYS A 108 16.42 17.36 5.91
CA CYS A 108 17.83 17.12 5.59
C CYS A 108 18.04 16.24 4.34
N ALA A 109 17.00 15.63 3.78
CA ALA A 109 17.09 14.67 2.66
C ALA A 109 17.40 15.31 1.29
N SER A 110 17.93 16.53 1.27
CA SER A 110 18.37 17.23 0.06
C SER A 110 19.61 16.53 -0.55
N GLY A 111 19.39 15.47 -1.33
CA GLY A 111 20.38 15.02 -2.33
C GLY A 111 20.86 13.57 -2.28
N SER A 112 20.42 12.72 -1.35
CA SER A 112 20.82 11.30 -1.38
C SER A 112 19.79 10.47 -2.16
N GLY A 113 20.21 9.88 -3.28
CA GLY A 113 19.45 8.87 -4.04
C GLY A 113 19.25 7.54 -3.29
N GLN A 114 19.15 7.58 -1.96
CA GLN A 114 18.87 6.41 -1.13
C GLN A 114 17.41 6.01 -1.26
N SER A 115 17.19 4.70 -1.34
CA SER A 115 15.89 4.06 -1.33
C SER A 115 15.13 4.46 -0.04
N HIS A 116 14.25 5.47 -0.14
CA HIS A 116 13.50 6.02 1.00
C HIS A 116 12.62 4.99 1.73
N TYR A 117 12.49 3.79 1.17
CA TYR A 117 11.56 2.78 1.61
C TYR A 117 12.22 1.62 2.40
N GLU A 118 13.55 1.58 2.49
CA GLU A 118 14.30 0.59 3.28
C GLU A 118 14.43 1.07 4.73
N THR A 119 13.29 1.23 5.41
CA THR A 119 13.26 1.57 6.83
C THR A 119 12.33 0.63 7.57
N MET A 120 12.64 0.34 8.84
CA MET A 120 11.81 -0.50 9.71
C MET A 120 10.37 0.04 9.91
N PHE A 121 10.12 1.30 9.55
CA PHE A 121 8.81 1.96 9.67
C PHE A 121 7.91 1.74 8.45
N VAL A 122 8.43 1.23 7.33
CA VAL A 122 7.63 0.89 6.16
C VAL A 122 7.13 -0.54 6.31
N TRP A 123 5.92 -0.69 6.85
CA TRP A 123 5.33 -1.99 7.16
C TRP A 123 5.21 -2.91 5.94
N ASN A 124 4.90 -2.34 4.76
CA ASN A 124 4.71 -3.08 3.52
C ASN A 124 5.96 -3.13 2.62
N GLU A 125 7.16 -2.96 3.17
CA GLU A 125 8.41 -2.99 2.40
C GLU A 125 8.53 -4.31 1.62
N PHE A 126 8.44 -5.45 2.31
CA PHE A 126 8.52 -6.78 1.68
C PHE A 126 7.48 -6.97 0.57
N LEU A 127 6.24 -6.53 0.79
CA LEU A 127 5.15 -6.66 -0.17
C LEU A 127 5.40 -5.84 -1.46
N THR A 128 6.19 -4.76 -1.36
CA THR A 128 6.43 -3.83 -2.47
C THR A 128 7.80 -4.02 -3.12
N GLN A 129 8.69 -4.79 -2.51
CA GLN A 129 10.06 -5.01 -2.97
C GLN A 129 10.13 -5.51 -4.42
N GLY A 130 9.33 -6.52 -4.77
CA GLY A 130 9.34 -7.10 -6.11
C GLY A 130 8.99 -6.09 -7.22
N ILE A 131 7.88 -5.36 -7.07
CA ILE A 131 7.46 -4.37 -8.08
C ILE A 131 8.42 -3.18 -8.15
N ARG A 132 8.97 -2.74 -7.01
CA ARG A 132 9.96 -1.65 -6.98
C ARG A 132 11.25 -2.04 -7.69
N ASN A 133 11.73 -3.27 -7.47
CA ASN A 133 12.93 -3.78 -8.14
C ASN A 133 12.72 -3.92 -9.65
N SER A 134 11.52 -4.34 -10.08
CA SER A 134 11.19 -4.47 -11.50
C SER A 134 11.01 -3.11 -12.21
N LEU A 135 10.29 -2.17 -11.59
CA LEU A 135 9.93 -0.89 -12.22
C LEU A 135 10.93 0.24 -11.93
N LYS A 136 11.84 0.04 -10.95
CA LYS A 136 12.81 1.03 -10.48
C LYS A 136 12.18 2.37 -10.08
N ASN A 137 10.94 2.34 -9.59
CA ASN A 137 10.22 3.50 -9.08
C ASN A 137 9.21 3.11 -8.00
N THR A 138 8.65 4.11 -7.34
CA THR A 138 7.70 3.96 -6.23
C THR A 138 6.30 4.48 -6.56
N LEU A 139 6.06 4.92 -7.81
CA LEU A 139 4.84 5.63 -8.23
C LEU A 139 3.54 4.86 -7.96
N TRP A 140 3.60 3.54 -8.08
CA TRP A 140 2.44 2.67 -7.95
C TRP A 140 2.15 2.24 -6.51
N THR A 141 3.15 2.34 -5.62
CA THR A 141 3.08 1.83 -4.25
C THR A 141 3.07 2.97 -3.25
N VAL A 142 2.45 2.75 -2.09
CA VAL A 142 2.53 3.70 -0.97
C VAL A 142 3.31 3.09 0.18
N ALA A 143 4.04 3.90 0.95
CA ALA A 143 4.61 3.46 2.22
C ALA A 143 3.52 3.48 3.29
N LEU A 144 3.23 2.32 3.87
CA LEU A 144 2.34 2.21 5.01
C LEU A 144 3.14 2.27 6.31
N VAL A 145 2.72 3.14 7.21
CA VAL A 145 3.25 3.23 8.58
C VAL A 145 2.13 2.86 9.53
N HIS A 146 2.40 1.88 10.40
CA HIS A 146 1.51 1.52 11.50
C HIS A 146 1.82 2.38 12.72
N GLY A 147 0.82 3.00 13.34
CA GLY A 147 1.02 3.87 14.49
C GLY A 147 -0.19 4.75 14.78
N PHE A 148 0.04 6.01 15.12
CA PHE A 148 -1.02 6.94 15.48
C PHE A 148 -0.81 8.29 14.81
N PHE A 149 -1.90 8.92 14.37
CA PHE A 149 -1.88 10.26 13.82
C PHE A 149 -3.05 11.09 14.37
N LYS A 150 -2.74 12.29 14.88
CA LYS A 150 -3.74 13.27 15.32
C LYS A 150 -3.25 14.68 15.01
N GLN A 151 -4.16 15.49 14.47
CA GLN A 151 -3.94 16.91 14.25
C GLN A 151 -5.01 17.72 14.97
N VAL A 152 -4.59 18.74 15.71
CA VAL A 152 -5.46 19.67 16.45
C VAL A 152 -5.09 21.09 16.03
N HIS A 153 -6.11 21.92 15.81
CA HIS A 153 -5.92 23.34 15.47
C HIS A 153 -6.21 24.18 16.71
N PHE A 154 -5.31 25.10 17.01
CA PHE A 154 -5.47 26.05 18.10
C PHE A 154 -5.64 27.44 17.51
N TYR A 155 -6.53 28.23 18.11
CA TYR A 155 -6.71 29.64 17.79
C TYR A 155 -6.23 30.45 18.99
N LEU A 156 -5.26 31.34 18.77
CA LEU A 156 -4.87 32.30 19.79
C LEU A 156 -5.91 33.44 19.79
N ARG A 157 -6.57 33.67 20.92
CA ARG A 157 -7.35 34.89 21.13
C ARG A 157 -6.39 35.96 21.65
N THR A 158 -6.09 36.95 20.83
CA THR A 158 -5.46 38.19 21.30
C THR A 158 -6.54 38.96 22.07
N VAL A 159 -6.38 39.10 23.38
CA VAL A 159 -7.16 40.06 24.15
C VAL A 159 -6.52 41.43 23.88
N VAL A 160 -7.26 42.29 23.19
CA VAL A 160 -6.93 43.71 23.05
C VAL A 160 -7.50 44.45 24.26
#